data_AF-A0A6I4LW99-F1
#
_entry.id   AF-A0A6I4LW99-F1
#
_cell.length_a   1.000
_cell.length_b   1.000
_cell.length_c   1.000
_cell.angle_alpha   90.00
_cell.angle_beta   90.00
_cell.angle_gamma   90.00
#
_symmetry.space_group_name_H-M   'P 1'
#
loop_
_entity.id
_entity.type
_entity.pdbx_description
1 polymer ?
#
loop_
_entity_poly.entity_id
_entity_poly.type
_entity_poly.pdbx_seq_one_letter_code
_entity_poly.pdbx_strand_id
1 'polypeptide(L)'
;MTSRTVDDLAMELLGKSSDALSPAERRVLERIHKRETTQDIGVVHEESATFGERLSDHVAAVGGSWGFIIAFAVVLFGWMFLNSQILNRMGMAFDPYPFIFLNLLLSTLAAVQAPIIMMSQNRQADKDRTAAAHDYEVNLRAELEILRLHEKVNHLIDQMDRLNRPDEERAT
;
A
#
# COMPACT_ATOMS: atom_id res chain seq x y z
N MET A 1 -1.65 -24.02 11.26
CA MET A 1 -1.85 -22.72 11.91
C MET A 1 -3.31 -22.63 12.30
N THR A 2 -3.58 -22.46 13.59
CA THR A 2 -4.93 -22.56 14.15
C THR A 2 -5.63 -21.23 13.92
N SER A 3 -6.71 -21.21 13.14
CA SER A 3 -7.57 -20.03 13.00
C SER A 3 -8.05 -19.63 14.39
N ARG A 4 -7.60 -18.46 14.88
CA ARG A 4 -7.97 -17.93 16.19
C ARG A 4 -9.44 -17.59 16.16
N THR A 5 -10.20 -18.08 17.12
CA THR A 5 -11.64 -17.79 17.22
C THR A 5 -11.89 -16.39 17.78
N VAL A 6 -13.11 -15.87 17.65
CA VAL A 6 -13.50 -14.58 18.25
C VAL A 6 -13.29 -14.60 19.77
N ASP A 7 -13.48 -15.75 20.40
CA ASP A 7 -13.28 -15.95 21.85
C ASP A 7 -11.80 -15.81 22.23
N ASP A 8 -10.89 -16.35 21.42
CA ASP A 8 -9.44 -16.21 21.63
C ASP A 8 -9.00 -14.74 21.54
N LEU A 9 -9.52 -14.01 20.53
CA LEU A 9 -9.23 -12.59 20.32
C LEU A 9 -9.81 -11.71 21.45
N ALA A 10 -10.99 -12.05 21.96
CA ALA A 10 -11.61 -11.36 23.09
C ALA A 10 -10.75 -11.51 24.36
N MET A 11 -10.25 -12.72 24.61
CA MET A 11 -9.41 -13.00 25.76
C MET A 11 -8.02 -12.33 25.64
N GLU A 12 -7.42 -12.35 24.45
CA GLU A 12 -6.10 -11.75 24.21
C GLU A 12 -6.11 -10.22 24.23
N LEU A 13 -7.06 -9.59 23.52
CA LEU A 13 -7.08 -8.14 23.34
C LEU A 13 -7.81 -7.39 24.46
N LEU A 14 -8.84 -8.01 25.03
CA LEU A 14 -9.69 -7.35 26.04
C LEU A 14 -9.55 -7.97 27.43
N GLY A 15 -9.11 -9.23 27.54
CA GLY A 15 -9.09 -9.98 28.81
C GLY A 15 -10.50 -10.31 29.31
N LYS A 16 -11.50 -10.32 28.41
CA LYS A 16 -12.91 -10.60 28.69
C LYS A 16 -13.32 -11.90 27.99
N SER A 17 -14.24 -12.65 28.57
CA SER A 17 -14.94 -13.73 27.84
C SER A 17 -15.88 -13.12 26.80
N SER A 18 -16.22 -13.87 25.75
CA SER A 18 -17.11 -13.40 24.68
C SER A 18 -18.52 -13.03 25.17
N ASP A 19 -18.97 -13.65 26.25
CA ASP A 19 -20.25 -13.37 26.89
C ASP A 19 -20.28 -12.01 27.62
N ALA A 20 -19.12 -11.47 27.99
CA ALA A 20 -18.98 -10.21 28.71
C ALA A 20 -18.67 -9.00 27.79
N LEU A 21 -18.68 -9.20 26.47
CA LEU A 21 -18.41 -8.17 25.49
C LEU A 21 -19.62 -7.27 25.27
N SER A 22 -19.39 -5.97 25.12
CA SER A 22 -20.42 -5.08 24.63
C SER A 22 -20.76 -5.41 23.17
N PRO A 23 -21.99 -5.10 22.69
CA PRO A 23 -22.37 -5.30 21.29
C PRO A 23 -21.45 -4.57 20.30
N ALA A 24 -20.82 -3.47 20.73
CA ALA A 24 -19.88 -2.73 19.91
C ALA A 24 -18.52 -3.45 19.84
N GLU A 25 -17.97 -3.91 20.98
CA GLU A 25 -16.70 -4.66 21.03
C GLU A 25 -16.79 -5.95 20.18
N ARG A 26 -17.89 -6.70 20.32
CA ARG A 26 -18.13 -7.92 19.54
C ARG A 26 -18.11 -7.68 18.04
N ARG A 27 -18.75 -6.61 17.55
CA ARG A 27 -18.76 -6.26 16.12
C ARG A 27 -17.38 -5.88 15.59
N VAL A 28 -16.52 -5.27 16.40
CA VAL A 28 -15.14 -4.95 15.98
C VAL A 28 -14.30 -6.24 15.96
N LEU A 29 -14.43 -7.11 16.97
CA LEU A 29 -13.74 -8.40 17.02
C LEU A 29 -14.14 -9.35 15.87
N GLU A 30 -15.42 -9.40 15.50
CA GLU A 30 -15.89 -10.17 14.34
C GLU A 30 -15.27 -9.65 13.03
N ARG A 31 -15.08 -8.33 12.89
CA ARG A 31 -14.39 -7.73 11.74
C ARG A 31 -12.89 -8.09 11.71
N ILE A 32 -12.22 -8.12 12.86
CA ILE A 32 -10.82 -8.55 12.99
C ILE A 32 -10.68 -10.02 12.60
N HIS A 33 -11.49 -10.91 13.19
CA HIS A 33 -11.46 -12.35 12.94
C HIS A 33 -11.70 -12.71 11.46
N LYS A 34 -12.71 -12.09 10.83
CA LYS A 34 -13.03 -12.32 9.42
C LYS A 34 -11.86 -11.91 8.51
N ARG A 35 -11.14 -10.84 8.86
CA ARG A 35 -9.98 -10.37 8.09
C ARG A 35 -8.79 -11.31 8.24
N GLU A 36 -8.43 -11.73 9.45
CA GLU A 36 -7.33 -12.67 9.69
C GLU A 36 -7.53 -13.97 8.91
N THR A 37 -8.75 -14.52 8.93
CA THR A 37 -9.12 -15.72 8.16
C THR A 37 -8.98 -15.51 6.65
N THR A 38 -9.25 -14.29 6.14
CA THR A 38 -9.15 -13.99 4.70
C THR A 38 -7.70 -13.79 4.26
N GLN A 39 -6.85 -13.19 5.10
CA GLN A 39 -5.43 -12.99 4.79
C GLN A 39 -4.63 -14.29 4.82
N ASP A 40 -4.87 -15.19 5.78
CA ASP A 40 -4.13 -16.46 5.92
C ASP A 40 -4.24 -17.36 4.67
N ILE A 41 -5.33 -17.22 3.91
CA ILE A 41 -5.55 -17.93 2.64
C ILE A 41 -4.71 -17.32 1.48
N GLY A 42 -4.37 -16.03 1.56
CA GLY A 42 -3.71 -15.28 0.48
C GLY A 42 -2.18 -15.20 0.55
N VAL A 43 -1.56 -15.41 1.72
CA VAL A 43 -0.09 -15.26 1.92
C VAL A 43 0.72 -16.38 1.27
N VAL A 44 0.09 -17.46 0.79
CA VAL A 44 0.77 -18.63 0.21
C VAL A 44 1.37 -18.38 -1.20
N HIS A 45 1.41 -17.14 -1.72
CA HIS A 45 1.85 -16.85 -3.10
C HIS A 45 3.00 -15.85 -3.26
N GLU A 46 3.61 -15.35 -2.19
CA GLU A 46 4.74 -14.40 -2.29
C GLU A 46 6.03 -14.98 -1.72
N GLU A 47 6.57 -16.04 -2.35
CA GLU A 47 7.97 -16.39 -2.14
C GLU A 47 8.74 -16.40 -3.46
N SER A 48 9.66 -15.42 -3.54
CA SER A 48 10.81 -15.26 -4.43
C SER A 48 10.67 -14.25 -5.58
N ALA A 49 11.13 -13.02 -5.31
CA ALA A 49 11.35 -12.03 -6.35
C ALA A 49 12.44 -12.51 -7.31
N THR A 50 12.09 -12.74 -8.56
CA THR A 50 13.04 -13.20 -9.58
C THR A 50 14.01 -12.09 -10.02
N PHE A 51 15.12 -12.48 -10.67
CA PHE A 51 16.11 -11.53 -11.22
C PHE A 51 15.51 -10.49 -12.17
N GLY A 52 14.47 -10.87 -12.92
CA GLY A 52 13.74 -9.97 -13.82
C GLY A 52 12.95 -8.87 -13.10
N GLU A 53 12.42 -9.15 -11.91
CA GLU A 53 11.72 -8.16 -11.10
C GLU A 53 12.69 -7.10 -10.60
N ARG A 54 13.86 -7.49 -10.08
CA ARG A 54 14.89 -6.54 -9.62
C ARG A 54 15.38 -5.61 -10.75
N LEU A 55 15.49 -6.14 -11.97
CA LEU A 55 15.89 -5.34 -13.13
C LEU A 55 14.80 -4.33 -13.52
N SER A 56 13.53 -4.74 -13.54
CA SER A 56 12.39 -3.86 -13.81
C SER A 56 12.28 -2.71 -12.82
N ASP A 57 12.52 -2.95 -11.52
CA ASP A 57 12.52 -1.91 -10.48
C ASP A 57 13.58 -0.84 -10.75
N HIS A 58 14.76 -1.27 -11.15
CA HIS A 58 15.87 -0.37 -11.44
C HIS A 58 15.62 0.44 -12.72
N VAL A 59 15.09 -0.21 -13.77
CA VAL A 59 14.74 0.45 -15.02
C VAL A 59 13.60 1.46 -14.82
N ALA A 60 12.57 1.13 -14.04
CA ALA A 60 11.48 2.05 -13.72
C ALA A 60 11.97 3.26 -12.91
N ALA A 61 12.85 3.06 -11.93
CA ALA A 61 13.42 4.13 -11.12
C ALA A 61 14.34 5.07 -11.92
N VAL A 62 15.16 4.52 -12.82
CA VAL A 62 16.09 5.30 -13.66
C VAL A 62 15.35 6.01 -14.79
N GLY A 63 14.38 5.35 -15.43
CA GLY A 63 13.58 5.91 -16.53
C GLY A 63 12.67 7.07 -16.10
N GLY A 64 12.28 7.15 -14.83
CA GLY A 64 11.45 8.22 -14.27
C GLY A 64 12.21 9.48 -13.84
N SER A 65 13.54 9.50 -13.91
CA SER A 65 14.34 10.65 -13.46
C SER A 65 14.36 11.78 -14.49
N TRP A 66 14.17 13.02 -14.03
CA TRP A 66 14.33 14.22 -14.85
C TRP A 66 15.70 14.32 -15.54
N GLY A 67 16.76 13.84 -14.90
CA GLY A 67 18.10 13.82 -15.48
C GLY A 67 18.20 12.85 -16.67
N PHE A 68 17.53 11.70 -16.61
CA PHE A 68 17.49 10.73 -17.71
C PHE A 68 16.74 11.30 -18.91
N ILE A 69 15.60 11.97 -18.68
CA ILE A 69 14.81 12.61 -19.76
C ILE A 69 15.64 13.66 -20.51
N ILE A 70 16.36 14.52 -19.78
CA ILE A 70 17.21 15.56 -20.39
C ILE A 70 18.37 14.93 -21.17
N ALA A 71 19.08 13.97 -20.60
CA ALA A 71 20.18 13.28 -21.28
C ALA A 71 19.70 12.55 -22.54
N PHE A 72 18.56 11.87 -22.47
CA PHE A 72 17.93 11.19 -23.59
C PHE A 72 17.56 12.17 -24.72
N ALA A 73 16.96 13.31 -24.37
CA ALA A 73 16.66 14.37 -25.34
C ALA A 73 17.92 14.91 -26.02
N VAL A 74 19.00 15.16 -25.26
CA VAL A 74 20.28 15.62 -25.82
C VAL A 74 20.86 14.60 -26.81
N VAL A 75 20.80 13.30 -26.49
CA VAL A 75 21.26 12.24 -27.40
C VAL A 75 20.42 12.21 -28.68
N LEU A 76 19.08 12.33 -28.58
CA LEU A 76 18.20 12.36 -29.75
C LEU A 76 18.49 13.56 -30.66
N PHE A 77 18.56 14.77 -30.09
CA PHE A 77 18.88 15.98 -30.85
C PHE A 77 20.29 15.93 -31.42
N GLY A 78 21.25 15.37 -30.68
CA GLY A 78 22.61 15.12 -31.16
C GLY A 78 22.65 14.18 -32.36
N TRP A 79 21.89 13.08 -32.31
CA TRP A 79 21.77 12.14 -33.43
C TRP A 79 21.14 12.77 -34.67
N MET A 80 20.05 13.53 -34.49
CA MET A 80 19.38 14.26 -35.57
C MET A 80 20.32 15.30 -36.19
N PHE A 81 21.05 16.06 -35.37
CA PHE A 81 22.00 17.07 -35.84
C PHE A 81 23.18 16.43 -36.58
N LEU A 82 23.76 15.35 -36.04
CA LEU A 82 24.88 14.63 -36.67
C LEU A 82 24.47 14.07 -38.03
N ASN A 83 23.33 13.40 -38.13
CA ASN A 83 22.84 12.84 -39.41
C ASN A 83 22.45 13.95 -40.40
N SER A 84 21.78 15.00 -39.95
CA SER A 84 21.26 16.06 -40.83
C SER A 84 22.33 17.07 -41.30
N GLN A 85 23.27 17.47 -40.43
CA GLN A 85 24.21 18.55 -40.75
C GLN A 85 25.60 18.05 -41.16
N ILE A 86 26.06 16.93 -40.62
CA ILE A 86 27.42 16.44 -40.88
C ILE A 86 27.36 15.34 -41.94
N LEU A 87 26.63 14.27 -41.65
CA LEU A 87 26.60 13.07 -42.49
C LEU A 87 25.87 13.30 -43.82
N ASN A 88 24.76 14.05 -43.82
CA ASN A 88 24.05 14.43 -45.04
C ASN A 88 24.91 15.33 -45.94
N ARG A 89 25.62 16.32 -45.38
CA ARG A 89 26.52 17.19 -46.17
C ARG A 89 27.70 16.41 -46.77
N MET A 90 28.14 15.31 -46.15
CA MET A 90 29.17 14.42 -46.68
C MET A 90 28.62 13.32 -47.61
N GLY A 91 27.31 13.30 -47.90
CA GLY A 91 26.68 12.29 -48.75
C GLY A 91 26.60 10.88 -48.14
N MET A 92 26.89 10.74 -46.84
CA MET A 92 26.91 9.46 -46.11
C MET A 92 25.82 9.42 -45.03
N ALA A 93 24.65 10.03 -45.29
CA ALA A 93 23.55 10.03 -44.32
C ALA A 93 23.09 8.60 -44.03
N PHE A 94 23.31 8.15 -42.80
CA PHE A 94 22.90 6.83 -42.32
C PHE A 94 21.40 6.80 -42.02
N ASP A 95 20.87 7.86 -41.40
CA ASP A 95 19.46 8.03 -41.08
C ASP A 95 18.99 9.44 -41.52
N PRO A 96 18.76 9.69 -42.82
CA PRO A 96 18.28 10.97 -43.31
C PRO A 96 16.83 11.25 -42.87
N TYR A 97 16.45 12.52 -42.81
CA TYR A 97 15.07 12.93 -42.55
C TYR A 97 14.12 12.19 -43.52
N PRO A 98 13.10 11.45 -43.03
CA PRO A 98 12.38 11.60 -41.75
C PRO A 98 12.83 10.71 -40.56
N PHE A 99 14.08 10.22 -40.52
CA PHE A 99 14.68 9.44 -39.42
C PHE A 99 13.96 8.12 -39.10
N ILE A 100 13.86 7.23 -40.09
CA ILE A 100 13.13 5.96 -39.97
C ILE A 100 13.78 5.04 -38.92
N PHE A 101 15.11 5.01 -38.85
CA PHE A 101 15.82 4.13 -37.91
C PHE A 101 15.59 4.59 -36.46
N LEU A 102 15.72 5.89 -36.21
CA LEU A 102 15.43 6.47 -34.90
C LEU A 102 13.98 6.23 -34.47
N ASN A 103 13.03 6.37 -35.40
CA ASN A 103 11.62 6.10 -35.13
C ASN A 103 11.37 4.63 -34.76
N LEU A 104 11.98 3.69 -35.48
CA LEU A 104 11.89 2.25 -35.17
C LEU A 104 12.45 1.96 -33.77
N LEU A 105 13.62 2.52 -33.44
CA LEU A 105 14.25 2.34 -32.13
C LEU A 105 13.36 2.88 -31.00
N LEU A 106 12.82 4.09 -31.15
CA LEU A 106 11.92 4.69 -30.17
C LEU A 106 10.64 3.88 -30.00
N SER A 107 10.08 3.37 -31.09
CA SER A 107 8.87 2.54 -31.06
C SER A 107 9.10 1.23 -30.29
N THR A 108 10.24 0.55 -30.53
CA THR A 108 10.60 -0.66 -29.78
C THR A 108 10.87 -0.34 -28.31
N LEU A 109 11.54 0.78 -28.01
CA LEU A 109 11.80 1.21 -26.63
C LEU A 109 10.49 1.43 -25.87
N ALA A 110 9.53 2.16 -26.46
CA ALA A 110 8.23 2.40 -25.87
C ALA A 110 7.43 1.11 -25.67
N ALA A 111 7.47 0.18 -26.64
CA ALA A 111 6.79 -1.12 -26.54
C ALA A 111 7.30 -1.97 -25.37
N VAL A 112 8.61 -1.94 -25.08
CA VAL A 112 9.21 -2.63 -23.93
C VAL A 112 8.96 -1.87 -22.62
N GLN A 113 8.88 -0.54 -22.66
CA GLN A 113 8.61 0.27 -21.47
C GLN A 113 7.23 0.01 -20.88
N ALA A 114 6.18 -0.12 -21.70
CA ALA A 114 4.81 -0.26 -21.18
C ALA A 114 4.63 -1.49 -20.24
N PRO A 115 5.08 -2.70 -20.58
CA PRO A 115 5.06 -3.85 -19.67
C PRO A 115 5.91 -3.67 -18.41
N ILE A 116 7.10 -3.06 -18.51
CA ILE A 116 7.96 -2.80 -17.34
C ILE A 116 7.26 -1.84 -16.37
N ILE A 117 6.62 -0.80 -16.90
CA ILE A 117 5.82 0.15 -16.12
C ILE A 117 4.64 -0.60 -15.48
N MET A 118 3.91 -1.43 -16.23
CA MET A 118 2.80 -2.22 -15.68
C MET A 118 3.25 -3.19 -14.58
N MET A 119 4.39 -3.86 -14.73
CA MET A 119 4.96 -4.74 -13.71
C MET A 119 5.35 -3.96 -12.45
N SER A 120 5.97 -2.78 -12.63
CA SER A 120 6.31 -1.90 -11.51
C SER A 120 5.06 -1.36 -10.81
N GLN A 121 4.00 -1.04 -11.57
CA GLN A 121 2.71 -0.61 -11.02
C GLN A 121 2.01 -1.74 -10.27
N ASN A 122 2.02 -2.97 -10.79
CA ASN A 122 1.43 -4.13 -10.10
C ASN A 122 2.09 -4.34 -8.74
N ARG A 123 3.43 -4.33 -8.68
CA ARG A 123 4.17 -4.46 -7.43
C ARG A 123 3.92 -3.30 -6.47
N GLN A 124 3.79 -2.07 -6.98
CA GLN A 124 3.43 -0.93 -6.12
C GLN A 124 2.01 -1.09 -5.57
N ALA A 125 1.06 -1.56 -6.37
CA ALA A 125 -0.30 -1.85 -5.93
C ALA A 125 -0.36 -2.95 -4.86
N ASP A 126 0.49 -3.99 -4.96
CA ASP A 126 0.59 -5.04 -3.95
C ASP A 126 1.13 -4.49 -2.61
N LYS A 127 2.14 -3.61 -2.66
CA LYS A 127 2.64 -2.88 -1.47
C LYS A 127 1.58 -1.98 -0.87
N ASP A 128 0.90 -1.18 -1.71
CA ASP A 128 -0.15 -0.25 -1.29
C ASP A 128 -1.33 -1.01 -0.66
N ARG A 129 -1.69 -2.18 -1.22
CA ARG A 129 -2.71 -3.07 -0.66
C ARG A 129 -2.31 -3.59 0.72
N THR A 130 -1.05 -3.98 0.90
CA THR A 130 -0.53 -4.45 2.20
C THR A 130 -0.52 -3.33 3.24
N ALA A 131 -0.07 -2.13 2.86
CA ALA A 131 -0.10 -0.95 3.72
C ALA A 131 -1.53 -0.59 4.13
N ALA A 132 -2.47 -0.53 3.18
CA ALA A 132 -3.88 -0.26 3.45
C ALA A 132 -4.51 -1.33 4.36
N ALA A 133 -4.10 -2.59 4.21
CA ALA A 133 -4.56 -3.66 5.09
C ALA A 133 -4.06 -3.42 6.52
N HIS A 134 -2.78 -3.11 6.71
CA HIS A 134 -2.22 -2.79 8.02
C HIS A 134 -2.90 -1.58 8.67
N ASP A 135 -3.12 -0.50 7.91
CA ASP A 135 -3.81 0.69 8.39
C ASP A 135 -5.24 0.38 8.86
N TYR A 136 -5.94 -0.48 8.12
CA TYR A 136 -7.27 -0.95 8.51
C TYR A 136 -7.24 -1.72 9.84
N GLU A 137 -6.20 -2.52 10.09
CA GLU A 137 -6.02 -3.24 11.36
C GLU A 137 -5.80 -2.30 12.54
N VAL A 138 -4.90 -1.34 12.37
CA VAL A 138 -4.61 -0.32 13.38
C VAL A 138 -5.89 0.44 13.71
N ASN A 139 -6.69 0.78 12.69
CA ASN A 139 -7.96 1.46 12.90
C ASN A 139 -8.99 0.62 13.69
N LEU A 140 -9.10 -0.69 13.41
CA LEU A 140 -9.97 -1.58 14.19
C LEU A 140 -9.51 -1.72 15.66
N ARG A 141 -8.19 -1.80 15.90
CA ARG A 141 -7.63 -1.83 17.26
C ARG A 141 -7.87 -0.52 18.00
N ALA A 142 -7.71 0.63 17.32
CA ALA A 142 -8.02 1.93 17.88
C ALA A 142 -9.52 2.07 18.20
N GLU A 143 -10.41 1.55 17.35
CA GLU A 143 -11.86 1.51 17.62
C GLU A 143 -12.16 0.72 18.91
N LEU A 144 -11.53 -0.45 19.11
CA LEU A 144 -11.65 -1.21 20.36
C LEU A 144 -11.14 -0.43 21.58
N GLU A 145 -10.00 0.23 21.45
CA GLU A 145 -9.41 1.02 22.53
C GLU A 145 -10.31 2.19 22.94
N ILE A 146 -10.90 2.89 21.97
CA ILE A 146 -11.87 3.97 22.21
C ILE A 146 -13.10 3.43 22.94
N LEU A 147 -13.66 2.30 22.51
CA LEU A 147 -14.80 1.67 23.17
C LEU A 147 -14.47 1.33 24.63
N ARG A 148 -13.28 0.79 24.88
CA ARG A 148 -12.81 0.47 26.22
C ARG A 148 -12.61 1.70 27.10
N LEU A 149 -12.07 2.78 26.53
CA LEU A 149 -11.96 4.05 27.23
C LEU A 149 -13.33 4.62 27.56
N HIS A 150 -14.30 4.52 26.65
CA HIS A 150 -15.67 4.96 26.87
C HIS A 150 -16.33 4.21 28.04
N GLU A 151 -16.17 2.89 28.12
CA GLU A 151 -16.65 2.09 29.27
C GLU A 151 -16.00 2.52 30.59
N LYS A 152 -14.68 2.73 30.61
CA LYS A 152 -13.97 3.20 31.80
C LYS A 152 -14.45 4.58 32.24
N VAL A 153 -14.68 5.50 31.30
CA VAL A 153 -15.19 6.84 31.60
C VAL A 153 -16.60 6.75 32.18
N ASN A 154 -17.50 5.96 31.58
CA ASN A 154 -18.86 5.77 32.11
C ASN A 154 -18.83 5.16 33.52
N HIS A 155 -17.94 4.18 33.77
CA HIS A 155 -17.76 3.63 35.10
C HIS A 155 -17.31 4.70 36.13
N LEU A 156 -16.37 5.58 35.76
CA LEU A 156 -15.92 6.65 36.64
C LEU A 156 -17.04 7.67 36.91
N ILE A 157 -17.83 8.01 35.90
CA ILE A 157 -19.00 8.88 36.04
C ILE A 157 -19.99 8.27 37.03
N ASP A 158 -20.32 6.99 36.90
CA ASP A 158 -21.22 6.29 37.83
C ASP A 158 -20.69 6.27 39.27
N GLN A 159 -19.38 6.12 39.46
CA GLN A 159 -18.76 6.20 40.78
C GLN A 159 -18.87 7.60 41.37
N MET A 160 -18.62 8.64 40.57
CA MET A 160 -18.76 10.02 41.01
C MET A 160 -20.21 10.36 41.37
N ASP A 161 -21.18 9.91 40.58
CA ASP A 161 -22.61 10.11 40.86
C ASP A 161 -23.03 9.44 42.16
N ARG A 162 -22.51 8.23 42.43
CA ARG A 162 -22.73 7.53 43.72
C ARG A 162 -22.08 8.24 44.89
N LEU A 163 -20.88 8.80 44.71
CA LEU A 163 -20.17 9.56 45.74
C LEU A 163 -20.79 10.94 46.00
N ASN A 164 -21.39 11.56 44.98
CA ASN A 164 -22.09 12.83 45.06
C ASN A 164 -23.55 12.70 45.55
N ARG A 165 -23.96 11.48 45.94
CA ARG A 165 -25.28 11.18 46.52
C ARG A 165 -25.33 11.10 48.06
N PRO A 166 -24.53 11.83 48.88
CA PRO A 166 -24.71 11.80 50.32
C PRO A 166 -25.91 12.67 50.73
N ASP A 167 -26.85 12.05 51.45
CA ASP A 167 -27.82 12.66 52.39
C ASP A 167 -29.26 13.02 51.93
N GLU A 168 -29.76 12.60 50.77
CA GLU A 168 -31.22 12.71 50.51
C GLU A 168 -32.05 11.57 51.14
N GLU A 169 -31.49 10.38 51.34
CA GLU A 169 -32.22 9.22 51.88
C GLU A 169 -32.18 9.09 53.42
N ARG A 170 -31.46 9.96 54.13
CA ARG A 170 -31.39 9.94 55.61
C ARG A 170 -32.32 10.94 56.30
N ALA A 171 -33.09 11.72 55.55
CA ALA A 171 -33.95 12.80 56.06
C ALA A 171 -35.47 12.53 56.01
N THR A 172 -35.91 11.30 55.73
CA THR A 172 -37.33 10.89 55.82
C THR A 172 -37.56 9.82 56.87
#